data_AF-A0AA38F7N5-F1
#
_entry.id   AF-A0AA38F7N5-F1
#
_cell.length_a   1.000
_cell.length_b   1.000
_cell.length_c   1.000
_cell.angle_alpha   90.00
_cell.angle_beta   90.00
_cell.angle_gamma   90.00
#
_symmetry.space_group_name_H-M   'P 1'
#
loop_
_entity.id
_entity.type
_entity.pdbx_description
1 polymer ?
#
loop_
_entity_poly.entity_id
_entity_poly.type
_entity_poly.pdbx_seq_one_letter_code
_entity_poly.pdbx_strand_id
1 'polypeptide(L)'
;HYYGALLKKLAPESYRKSYNNANSIGTGSIDDVIQSMDRTLFRMLPKLCPKPRMLVCAPSNVATDELIQRVLDRGFIDGEMKVCRPDVARVGVDFQNHAAQAVSVKRRTEILLGRCH
;
A
#
# COMPACT_ATOMS: atom_id res chain seq x y z
N HIS A 1 5.88 18.64 28.56
CA HIS A 1 6.90 18.13 27.62
C HIS A 1 6.70 16.66 27.17
N TYR A 2 5.64 15.94 27.58
CA TYR A 2 5.39 14.56 27.15
C TYR A 2 5.03 14.44 25.66
N TYR A 3 4.10 15.27 25.18
CA TYR A 3 3.61 15.23 23.79
C TYR A 3 4.68 15.64 22.75
N GLY A 4 5.60 16.54 23.10
CA GLY A 4 6.71 16.93 22.21
C GLY A 4 7.71 15.80 21.95
N ALA A 5 7.96 14.95 22.96
CA ALA A 5 8.82 13.78 22.79
C ALA A 5 8.18 12.71 21.89
N LEU A 6 6.85 12.56 21.97
CA LEU A 6 6.10 11.67 21.09
C LEU A 6 6.14 12.15 19.63
N LEU A 7 5.99 13.46 19.41
CA LEU A 7 6.06 14.08 18.09
C LEU A 7 7.45 13.89 17.44
N LYS A 8 8.52 14.03 18.24
CA LYS A 8 9.90 13.77 17.80
C LYS A 8 10.13 12.32 17.37
N LYS A 9 9.45 11.35 18.01
CA LYS A 9 9.55 9.93 17.63
C LYS A 9 8.70 9.57 16.42
N LEU A 10 7.51 10.16 16.26
CA LEU A 10 6.57 9.82 15.18
C LEU A 10 6.86 10.57 13.88
N ALA A 11 7.28 11.84 13.95
CA ALA A 11 7.49 12.69 12.78
C ALA A 11 8.62 13.72 13.03
N PRO A 12 9.90 13.29 13.02
CA PRO A 12 11.05 14.11 13.42
C PRO A 12 11.19 15.41 12.60
N GLU A 13 10.85 15.38 11.31
CA GLU A 13 10.89 16.55 10.43
C GLU A 13 9.82 17.62 10.78
N SER A 14 8.70 17.21 11.35
CA SER A 14 7.61 18.13 11.72
C SER A 14 7.87 18.81 13.06
N TYR A 15 8.54 18.12 14.00
CA TYR A 15 9.01 18.71 15.26
C TYR A 15 9.99 19.89 15.01
N ARG A 16 10.90 19.72 14.05
CA ARG A 16 11.96 20.70 13.76
C ARG A 16 11.41 22.02 13.18
N LYS A 17 10.28 21.98 12.45
CA LYS A 17 9.58 23.19 11.98
C LYS A 17 8.90 23.97 13.11
N SER A 18 8.39 23.28 14.14
CA SER A 18 7.72 23.94 15.27
C SER A 18 8.70 24.68 16.19
N TYR A 19 9.91 24.15 16.38
CA TYR A 19 10.92 24.79 17.24
C TYR A 19 11.46 26.08 16.64
N ASN A 20 11.62 26.14 15.31
CA ASN A 20 12.06 27.36 14.62
C ASN A 20 10.99 28.47 14.60
N ASN A 21 9.73 28.14 14.91
CA ASN A 21 8.62 29.10 14.98
C ASN A 21 8.29 29.53 16.43
N ALA A 22 9.04 29.04 17.42
CA ALA A 22 8.78 29.24 18.85
C ALA A 22 9.15 30.63 19.40
N ASN A 23 9.65 31.56 18.56
CA ASN A 23 9.78 32.97 18.93
C ASN A 23 8.48 33.78 18.73
N SER A 24 7.42 33.14 18.24
CA SER A 24 6.06 33.68 18.23
C SER A 24 5.28 33.06 19.39
N ILE A 25 5.38 33.67 20.57
CA ILE A 25 4.51 33.39 21.72
C ILE A 25 3.08 33.78 21.31
N GLY A 26 2.36 32.81 20.77
CA GLY A 26 0.94 32.89 20.47
C GLY A 26 0.30 31.63 21.01
N THR A 27 -0.70 31.82 21.85
CA THR A 27 -1.63 30.84 22.41
C THR A 27 -2.21 29.93 21.32
N GLY A 28 -1.47 28.91 20.88
CA GLY A 28 -2.02 27.83 20.07
C GLY A 28 -2.90 26.98 20.97
N SER A 29 -4.19 26.88 20.66
CA SER A 29 -5.09 25.99 21.38
C SER A 29 -4.52 24.57 21.29
N ILE A 30 -4.75 23.75 22.31
CA ILE A 30 -4.44 22.31 22.27
C ILE A 30 -5.05 21.68 21.00
N ASP A 31 -6.18 22.20 20.54
CA ASP A 31 -6.83 21.81 19.29
C ASP A 31 -5.96 22.03 18.04
N ASP A 32 -5.16 23.10 17.99
CA ASP A 32 -4.29 23.39 16.84
C ASP A 32 -3.15 22.37 16.74
N VAL A 33 -2.63 21.94 17.89
CA VAL A 33 -1.61 20.90 17.97
C VAL A 33 -2.20 19.55 17.56
N ILE A 34 -3.40 19.22 18.02
CA ILE A 34 -4.11 17.98 17.63
C ILE A 34 -4.42 17.97 16.13
N GLN A 35 -4.93 19.07 15.57
CA GLN A 35 -5.18 19.19 14.13
C GLN A 35 -3.89 19.08 13.30
N SER A 36 -2.79 19.63 13.79
CA SER A 36 -1.47 19.51 13.15
C SER A 36 -0.97 18.05 13.14
N MET A 37 -1.21 17.32 14.24
CA MET A 37 -0.92 15.89 14.34
C MET A 37 -1.76 15.09 13.35
N ASP A 38 -3.07 15.32 13.29
CA ASP A 38 -3.97 14.64 12.35
C ASP A 38 -3.54 14.89 10.91
N ARG A 39 -3.31 16.14 10.51
CA ARG A 39 -2.85 16.47 9.15
C ARG A 39 -1.53 15.78 8.79
N THR A 40 -0.63 15.64 9.76
CA THR A 40 0.66 14.97 9.57
C THR A 40 0.50 13.46 9.45
N LEU A 41 -0.33 12.85 10.30
CA LEU A 41 -0.66 11.43 10.27
C LEU A 41 -1.37 11.07 8.97
N PHE A 42 -2.41 11.81 8.56
CA PHE A 42 -3.11 11.59 7.29
C PHE A 42 -2.18 11.65 6.07
N ARG A 43 -1.13 12.49 6.11
CA ARG A 43 -0.14 12.57 5.03
C ARG A 43 0.86 11.42 5.05
N MET A 44 1.13 10.82 6.20
CA MET A 44 2.11 9.72 6.35
C MET A 44 1.48 8.33 6.32
N LEU A 45 0.23 8.17 6.73
CA LEU A 45 -0.53 6.91 6.69
C LEU A 45 -0.50 6.23 5.31
N PRO A 46 -0.72 6.95 4.18
CA PRO A 46 -0.60 6.36 2.85
C PRO A 46 0.81 5.88 2.48
N LYS A 47 1.85 6.40 3.15
CA LYS A 47 3.26 6.01 2.95
C LYS A 47 3.71 4.90 3.92
N LEU A 48 3.05 4.78 5.07
CA LEU A 48 3.34 3.82 6.12
C LEU A 48 2.54 2.52 5.98
N CYS A 49 1.38 2.57 5.33
CA CYS A 49 0.59 1.39 5.00
C CYS A 49 1.07 0.83 3.66
N PRO A 50 1.91 -0.22 3.63
CA PRO A 50 2.22 -0.90 2.38
C PRO A 50 0.91 -1.37 1.72
N LYS A 51 0.85 -1.32 0.39
CA LYS A 51 -0.31 -1.80 -0.37
C LYS A 51 -0.71 -3.19 0.14
N PRO A 52 -1.95 -3.41 0.62
CA PRO A 52 -2.35 -4.68 1.18
C PRO A 52 -2.23 -5.78 0.11
N ARG A 53 -1.52 -6.87 0.43
CA ARG A 53 -1.29 -8.01 -0.44
C ARG A 53 -1.90 -9.25 0.20
N MET A 54 -2.70 -9.98 -0.55
CA MET A 54 -3.30 -11.24 -0.10
C MET A 54 -2.62 -12.39 -0.84
N LEU A 55 -2.10 -13.36 -0.08
CA LEU A 55 -1.58 -14.61 -0.63
C LEU A 55 -2.71 -15.65 -0.60
N VAL A 56 -2.96 -16.29 -1.73
CA VAL A 56 -3.94 -17.38 -1.85
C VAL A 56 -3.21 -18.64 -2.29
N CYS A 57 -3.48 -19.75 -1.60
CA CYS A 57 -2.97 -21.07 -1.96
C CYS A 57 -4.13 -22.04 -2.24
N ALA A 58 -3.95 -22.89 -3.24
CA ALA A 58 -4.81 -24.02 -3.51
C ALA A 58 -3.95 -25.29 -3.63
N PRO A 59 -4.50 -26.47 -3.28
CA PRO A 59 -3.74 -27.72 -3.30
C PRO A 59 -3.36 -28.19 -4.71
N SER A 60 -4.02 -27.66 -5.76
CA SER A 60 -3.74 -27.97 -7.15
C SER A 60 -3.42 -26.69 -7.95
N ASN A 61 -2.47 -26.79 -8.88
CA ASN A 61 -2.15 -25.71 -9.81
C ASN A 61 -3.35 -25.35 -10.68
N VAL A 62 -4.14 -26.34 -11.11
CA VAL A 62 -5.35 -26.11 -11.90
C VAL A 62 -6.38 -25.30 -11.11
N ALA A 63 -6.54 -25.58 -9.81
CA ALA A 63 -7.44 -24.81 -8.94
C ALA A 63 -6.98 -23.36 -8.77
N THR A 64 -5.66 -23.13 -8.66
CA THR A 64 -5.09 -21.78 -8.60
C THR A 64 -5.33 -21.01 -9.90
N ASP A 65 -5.14 -21.66 -11.05
CA ASP A 65 -5.28 -21.04 -12.37
C ASP A 65 -6.75 -20.71 -12.68
N GLU A 66 -7.69 -21.57 -12.25
CA GLU A 66 -9.13 -21.35 -12.35
C GLU A 66 -9.56 -20.12 -11.54
N LEU A 67 -9.07 -20.01 -10.30
CA LEU A 67 -9.32 -18.84 -9.45
C LEU A 67 -8.77 -17.56 -10.09
N ILE A 68 -7.54 -17.59 -10.61
CA ILE A 68 -6.92 -16.44 -11.27
C ILE A 68 -7.73 -16.00 -12.48
N GLN A 69 -8.14 -16.96 -13.31
CA GLN A 69 -8.96 -16.68 -14.48
C GLN A 69 -10.28 -16.00 -14.08
N ARG A 70 -10.99 -16.53 -13.07
CA ARG A 70 -12.21 -15.89 -12.55
C ARG A 70 -11.99 -14.48 -12.05
N VAL A 71 -10.88 -14.24 -11.34
CA VAL A 71 -10.54 -12.92 -10.80
C VAL A 71 -10.22 -11.93 -11.91
N LEU A 72 -9.52 -12.35 -12.97
CA LEU A 72 -9.22 -11.48 -14.11
C LEU A 72 -10.49 -11.14 -14.93
N ASP A 73 -11.34 -12.15 -15.15
CA ASP A 73 -12.57 -12.02 -15.93
C ASP A 73 -13.63 -11.20 -15.21
N ARG A 74 -13.97 -11.57 -13.96
CA ARG A 74 -15.08 -10.99 -13.19
C ARG A 74 -14.65 -9.84 -12.29
N GLY A 75 -13.39 -9.80 -11.84
CA GLY A 75 -12.92 -8.87 -10.82
C GLY A 75 -13.41 -9.24 -9.41
N PHE A 76 -13.05 -8.43 -8.43
CA PHE A 76 -13.60 -8.48 -7.07
C PHE A 76 -14.71 -7.45 -6.93
N ILE A 77 -15.67 -7.72 -6.03
CA ILE A 77 -16.73 -6.78 -5.67
C ILE A 77 -16.44 -6.32 -4.25
N ASP A 78 -16.35 -5.00 -4.07
CA ASP A 78 -16.19 -4.38 -2.74
C ASP A 78 -17.55 -4.26 -2.01
N GLY A 79 -17.54 -3.90 -0.73
CA GLY A 79 -18.74 -3.66 0.08
C GLY A 79 -19.66 -2.55 -0.47
N GLU A 80 -19.15 -1.70 -1.36
CA GLU A 80 -19.91 -0.67 -2.08
C GLU A 80 -20.45 -1.15 -3.46
N MET A 81 -20.44 -2.46 -3.74
CA MET A 81 -20.87 -3.05 -5.02
C MET A 81 -20.08 -2.58 -6.25
N LYS A 82 -18.86 -2.08 -6.07
CA LYS A 82 -17.96 -1.67 -7.15
C LYS A 82 -17.00 -2.80 -7.52
N VAL A 83 -16.76 -2.96 -8.83
CA VAL A 83 -15.80 -3.93 -9.34
C VAL A 83 -14.38 -3.38 -9.20
N CYS A 84 -13.54 -4.04 -8.41
CA CYS A 84 -12.12 -3.72 -8.27
C CYS A 84 -11.24 -4.80 -8.91
N ARG A 85 -10.22 -4.36 -9.64
CA ARG A 85 -9.22 -5.22 -10.29
C ARG A 85 -7.86 -5.05 -9.59
N PRO A 86 -7.52 -5.92 -8.63
CA PRO A 86 -6.25 -5.86 -7.94
C PRO A 86 -5.10 -6.33 -8.84
N ASP A 87 -3.88 -6.00 -8.44
CA ASP A 87 -2.69 -6.53 -9.09
C ASP A 87 -2.48 -7.99 -8.67
N VAL A 88 -2.73 -8.90 -9.61
CA VAL A 88 -2.59 -10.35 -9.42
C VAL A 88 -1.23 -10.79 -9.94
N ALA A 89 -0.50 -11.59 -9.15
CA ALA A 89 0.75 -12.22 -9.55
C ALA A 89 0.69 -13.72 -9.25
N ARG A 90 1.00 -14.55 -10.26
CA ARG A 90 1.12 -16.00 -10.10
C ARG A 90 2.58 -16.37 -9.90
N VAL A 91 2.87 -16.96 -8.75
CA VAL A 91 4.19 -17.50 -8.39
C VAL A 91 4.13 -19.02 -8.55
N GLY A 92 4.94 -19.59 -9.45
CA GLY A 92 4.96 -21.02 -9.77
C GLY A 92 5.81 -21.30 -11.01
N VAL A 93 6.16 -22.56 -11.26
CA VAL A 93 7.00 -22.98 -12.40
C VAL A 93 6.18 -23.54 -13.57
N ASP A 94 5.00 -24.11 -13.30
CA ASP A 94 4.13 -24.73 -14.29
C ASP A 94 2.94 -23.83 -14.62
N PHE A 95 2.79 -23.49 -15.90
CA PHE A 95 1.67 -22.68 -16.40
C PHE A 95 0.98 -23.45 -17.52
N GLN A 96 -0.15 -24.07 -17.22
CA GLN A 96 -0.96 -24.77 -18.23
C GLN A 96 -2.03 -23.83 -18.83
N ASN A 97 -2.38 -22.75 -18.13
CA ASN A 97 -3.42 -21.81 -18.55
C ASN A 97 -2.86 -20.45 -19.01
N HIS A 98 -3.42 -19.87 -20.07
CA HIS A 98 -3.03 -18.57 -20.65
C HIS A 98 -3.16 -17.42 -19.64
N ALA A 99 -4.22 -17.44 -18.83
CA ALA A 99 -4.44 -16.45 -17.77
C ALA A 99 -3.31 -16.46 -16.73
N ALA A 100 -2.87 -17.65 -16.30
CA ALA A 100 -1.77 -17.82 -15.34
C ALA A 100 -0.42 -17.37 -15.91
N GLN A 101 -0.19 -17.57 -17.21
CA GLN A 101 1.02 -17.12 -17.89
C GLN A 101 1.11 -15.59 -17.98
N ALA A 102 -0.02 -14.90 -18.22
CA ALA A 102 -0.11 -13.43 -18.30
C ALA A 102 0.22 -12.72 -16.98
N VAL A 103 -0.10 -13.35 -15.85
CA VAL A 103 0.20 -12.81 -14.51
C VAL A 103 1.43 -13.46 -13.85
N SER A 104 2.16 -14.30 -14.58
CA SER A 104 3.34 -14.97 -14.03
C SER A 104 4.44 -13.97 -13.68
N VAL A 105 5.05 -14.15 -12.51
CA VAL A 105 6.15 -13.28 -12.07
C VAL A 105 7.35 -13.39 -13.00
N LYS A 106 7.65 -14.60 -13.49
CA LYS A 106 8.76 -14.86 -14.43
C LYS A 106 8.64 -14.03 -15.72
N ARG A 107 7.47 -14.05 -16.38
CA ARG A 107 7.24 -13.24 -17.59
C ARG A 107 7.29 -11.75 -17.30
N ARG A 108 6.72 -11.29 -16.17
CA ARG A 108 6.78 -9.88 -15.77
C ARG A 108 8.23 -9.42 -15.55
N THR A 109 9.07 -10.24 -14.92
CA THR A 109 10.50 -9.94 -14.76
C THR A 109 11.24 -9.96 -16.09
N GLU A 110 10.97 -10.90 -16.99
CA GLU A 110 11.59 -10.96 -18.32
C GLU A 110 11.26 -9.73 -19.19
N ILE A 111 10.00 -9.27 -19.17
CA ILE A 111 9.59 -8.05 -19.89
C ILE A 111 10.24 -6.81 -19.28
N LEU A 112 10.30 -6.73 -17.95
CA LEU A 112 10.88 -5.59 -17.25
C LEU A 112 12.40 -5.50 -17.49
N LEU A 113 13.08 -6.65 -17.49
CA LEU A 113 14.53 -6.74 -17.74
C LEU A 113 14.89 -6.58 -19.22
N GLY A 114 14.05 -7.05 -20.15
CA GLY A 114 14.25 -6.86 -21.59
C GLY A 114 14.04 -5.42 -22.09
N ARG A 115 13.42 -4.55 -21.28
CA ARG A 115 13.29 -3.11 -21.55
C ARG A 115 14.46 -2.26 -21.02
N CYS A 116 15.41 -2.87 -20.32
CA CYS A 116 16.57 -2.19 -19.76
C CYS A 116 17.83 -2.30 -20.63
N HIS A 117 17.68 -2.53 -21.94
CA HIS A 117 18.79 -2.60 -22.88
C HIS A 117 18.66 -1.60 -24.03
#